data_AF-A0A484KUS1-F1
#
_entry.id   AF-A0A484KUS1-F1
#
_cell.length_a   1.000
_cell.length_b   1.000
_cell.length_c   1.000
_cell.angle_alpha   90.00
_cell.angle_beta   90.00
_cell.angle_gamma   90.00
#
_symmetry.space_group_name_H-M   'P 1'
#
loop_
_entity.id
_entity.type
_entity.pdbx_description
1 polymer ?
#
loop_
_entity_poly.entity_id
_entity_poly.type
_entity_poly.pdbx_seq_one_letter_code
_entity_poly.pdbx_strand_id
1 'polypeptide(L)'
;MAKSEVTSNANATPTKTPHLAFTTISNVKLHVPVLLRLSQPNYKKWSRLFLLLVSRFNLQGYINCSVVPLSEDDNEWLQLDAFLQGWILSTISDEISDLVISSVSTASALWKVIHDLFHDRQQERSCDATRTRVPHHRQRQHHHGGLLSTSAKSCRLAGRC
;
A
#
# COMPACT_ATOMS: atom_id res chain seq x y z
N MET A 1 -74.94 -1.62 -16.57
CA MET A 1 -73.59 -2.24 -16.60
C MET A 1 -72.79 -1.72 -15.41
N ALA A 2 -71.75 -2.46 -15.05
CA ALA A 2 -71.12 -2.58 -13.72
C ALA A 2 -70.56 -1.32 -13.03
N LYS A 3 -70.29 -1.53 -11.74
CA LYS A 3 -69.91 -0.68 -10.61
C LYS A 3 -68.38 -0.75 -10.35
N SER A 4 -67.82 0.29 -9.71
CA SER A 4 -66.55 0.34 -8.91
C SER A 4 -65.23 0.05 -9.66
N GLU A 5 -64.03 0.56 -9.32
CA GLU A 5 -63.49 1.45 -8.28
C GLU A 5 -61.95 1.51 -8.47
N VAL A 6 -61.29 2.31 -7.63
CA VAL A 6 -59.88 2.20 -7.19
C VAL A 6 -58.82 2.90 -8.03
N THR A 7 -58.68 4.19 -7.70
CA THR A 7 -57.41 4.88 -7.43
C THR A 7 -56.30 3.91 -6.99
N SER A 8 -55.30 3.70 -7.84
CA SER A 8 -54.02 3.11 -7.40
C SER A 8 -52.96 4.18 -7.49
N ASN A 9 -52.68 4.77 -6.32
CA ASN A 9 -51.51 5.59 -6.04
C ASN A 9 -50.27 4.97 -6.67
N ALA A 10 -49.74 5.59 -7.72
CA ALA A 10 -48.32 5.53 -7.99
C ALA A 10 -47.63 6.44 -6.96
N ASN A 11 -47.50 5.94 -5.73
CA ASN A 11 -46.50 6.44 -4.80
C ASN A 11 -45.15 6.17 -5.44
N ALA A 12 -44.69 7.08 -6.30
CA ALA A 12 -43.31 7.17 -6.70
C ALA A 12 -42.52 7.45 -5.41
N THR A 13 -42.04 6.37 -4.78
CA THR A 13 -41.00 6.46 -3.78
C THR A 13 -39.86 7.24 -4.44
N PRO A 14 -39.42 8.39 -3.88
CA PRO A 14 -38.21 9.01 -4.40
C PRO A 14 -37.08 7.99 -4.15
N THR A 15 -36.58 7.39 -5.21
CA THR A 15 -35.33 6.63 -5.22
C THR A 15 -34.24 7.58 -4.73
N LYS A 16 -33.99 7.55 -3.42
CA LYS A 16 -32.98 8.36 -2.76
C LYS A 16 -31.62 7.67 -2.89
N THR A 17 -31.06 7.65 -4.10
CA THR A 17 -29.62 7.53 -4.35
C THR A 17 -29.38 7.93 -5.82
N PRO A 18 -28.42 8.82 -6.18
CA PRO A 18 -27.28 9.31 -5.41
C PRO A 18 -27.14 10.84 -5.51
N HIS A 19 -27.83 11.61 -4.66
CA HIS A 19 -27.59 13.05 -4.52
C HIS A 19 -26.24 13.34 -3.79
N LEU A 20 -25.52 12.31 -3.33
CA LEU A 20 -24.12 12.43 -2.91
C LEU A 20 -23.14 12.55 -4.10
N ALA A 21 -23.54 12.14 -5.32
CA ALA A 21 -22.61 11.88 -6.42
C ALA A 21 -22.04 13.14 -7.10
N PHE A 22 -22.54 14.35 -6.84
CA PHE A 22 -22.08 15.54 -7.58
C PHE A 22 -21.58 16.72 -6.74
N THR A 23 -21.94 16.82 -5.45
CA THR A 23 -21.55 17.95 -4.59
C THR A 23 -20.46 17.63 -3.58
N THR A 24 -20.15 16.34 -3.40
CA THR A 24 -19.07 15.87 -2.53
C THR A 24 -17.96 15.23 -3.37
N ILE A 25 -17.45 15.98 -4.35
CA ILE A 25 -15.99 16.03 -4.56
C ILE A 25 -15.41 16.72 -3.31
N SER A 26 -15.63 16.13 -2.14
CA SER A 26 -15.09 16.63 -0.89
C SER A 26 -13.60 16.65 -1.12
N ASN A 27 -13.04 17.85 -1.03
CA ASN A 27 -11.64 18.14 -1.23
C ASN A 27 -10.85 17.24 -0.28
N VAL A 28 -10.49 16.05 -0.75
CA VAL A 28 -9.84 14.98 0.03
C VAL A 28 -8.57 15.52 0.67
N LYS A 29 -7.93 16.52 0.04
CA LYS A 29 -6.79 17.27 0.56
C LYS A 29 -7.10 18.11 1.81
N LEU A 30 -8.36 18.51 2.05
CA LEU A 30 -8.77 19.13 3.33
C LEU A 30 -8.78 18.12 4.48
N HIS A 31 -9.13 16.86 4.21
CA HIS A 31 -9.21 15.81 5.23
C HIS A 31 -7.90 15.04 5.39
N VAL A 32 -7.15 14.91 4.30
CA VAL A 32 -5.84 14.27 4.22
C VAL A 32 -4.85 15.30 3.67
N PRO A 33 -4.44 16.30 4.47
CA PRO A 33 -3.51 17.36 4.03
C PRO A 33 -2.05 16.87 3.90
N VAL A 34 -1.82 15.56 3.98
CA VAL A 34 -0.50 14.94 3.89
C VAL A 34 -0.39 14.27 2.54
N LEU A 35 0.60 14.68 1.75
CA LEU A 35 0.97 13.99 0.52
C LEU A 35 1.94 12.84 0.85
N LEU A 36 1.54 11.60 0.63
CA LEU A 36 2.38 10.42 0.87
C LEU A 36 3.59 10.43 -0.07
N ARG A 37 4.80 10.24 0.46
CA ARG A 37 6.06 10.24 -0.29
C ARG A 37 7.02 9.17 0.23
N LEU A 38 7.78 8.51 -0.65
CA LEU A 38 8.76 7.47 -0.27
C LEU A 38 9.92 8.03 0.55
N SER A 39 10.27 9.29 0.32
CA SER A 39 11.35 10.00 1.03
C SER A 39 10.96 10.48 2.43
N GLN A 40 9.68 10.41 2.84
CA GLN A 40 9.20 10.96 4.10
C GLN A 40 8.62 9.88 5.03
N PRO A 41 8.81 9.99 6.36
CA PRO A 41 8.22 9.07 7.33
C PRO A 41 6.74 9.40 7.62
N ASN A 42 5.96 9.70 6.58
CA ASN A 42 4.60 10.23 6.72
C ASN A 42 3.49 9.19 6.53
N TYR A 43 3.84 7.94 6.19
CA TYR A 43 2.90 6.84 5.97
C TYR A 43 1.92 6.59 7.12
N LYS A 44 2.40 6.50 8.37
CA LYS A 44 1.52 6.26 9.54
C LYS A 44 0.47 7.36 9.72
N LYS A 45 0.86 8.61 9.48
CA LYS A 45 -0.04 9.77 9.58
C LYS A 45 -1.04 9.78 8.42
N TRP A 46 -0.54 9.59 7.19
CA TRP A 46 -1.36 9.54 5.99
C TRP A 46 -2.42 8.42 6.07
N SER A 47 -1.99 7.19 6.37
CA SER A 47 -2.89 6.03 6.44
C SER A 47 -3.95 6.21 7.52
N ARG A 48 -3.60 6.75 8.69
CA ARG A 48 -4.57 7.04 9.74
C ARG A 48 -5.62 8.07 9.32
N LEU A 49 -5.20 9.18 8.69
CA LEU A 49 -6.12 10.21 8.20
C LEU A 49 -7.03 9.69 7.10
N PHE A 50 -6.48 8.90 6.18
CA PHE A 50 -7.25 8.30 5.09
C PHE A 50 -8.31 7.32 5.61
N LEU A 51 -7.95 6.42 6.53
CA LEU A 51 -8.90 5.48 7.13
C LEU A 51 -10.00 6.20 7.92
N LEU A 52 -9.70 7.30 8.60
CA LEU A 52 -10.71 8.13 9.28
C LEU A 52 -11.68 8.77 8.28
N LEU A 53 -11.18 9.27 7.15
CA LEU A 53 -12.00 9.81 6.08
C LEU A 53 -12.94 8.73 5.52
N VAL A 54 -12.40 7.57 5.13
CA VAL A 54 -13.19 6.45 4.59
C VAL A 54 -14.24 5.97 5.60
N SER A 55 -13.90 5.91 6.89
CA SER A 55 -14.83 5.53 7.96
C SER A 55 -15.96 6.53 8.12
N ARG A 56 -15.70 7.84 8.00
CA ARG A 56 -16.72 8.90 8.07
C ARG A 56 -17.81 8.73 7.01
N PHE A 57 -17.47 8.15 5.87
CA PHE A 57 -18.39 7.89 4.76
C PHE A 57 -18.91 6.44 4.73
N ASN A 58 -18.59 5.62 5.74
CA ASN A 58 -18.95 4.20 5.80
C ASN A 58 -18.40 3.36 4.63
N LEU A 59 -17.28 3.78 4.03
CA LEU A 59 -16.69 3.12 2.87
C LEU A 59 -15.56 2.13 3.23
N GLN A 60 -15.37 1.82 4.51
CA GLN A 60 -14.26 0.98 4.98
C GLN A 60 -14.27 -0.42 4.36
N GLY A 61 -15.47 -0.93 4.04
CA GLY A 61 -15.70 -2.23 3.41
C GLY A 61 -15.01 -2.41 2.06
N TYR A 62 -14.80 -1.32 1.32
CA TYR A 62 -14.13 -1.34 0.02
C TYR A 62 -12.60 -1.45 0.14
N ILE A 63 -12.03 -1.03 1.28
CA ILE A 63 -10.58 -1.08 1.51
C ILE A 63 -10.15 -2.43 2.10
N ASN A 64 -10.97 -3.00 3.00
CA ASN A 64 -10.68 -4.27 3.66
C ASN A 64 -11.28 -5.50 2.93
N CYS A 65 -11.87 -5.30 1.75
CA CYS A 65 -12.57 -6.31 0.96
C CYS A 65 -13.77 -6.98 1.67
N SER A 66 -14.38 -6.33 2.68
CA SER A 66 -15.60 -6.87 3.31
C SER A 66 -16.86 -6.59 2.50
N VAL A 67 -16.81 -5.62 1.58
CA VAL A 67 -17.87 -5.33 0.62
C VAL A 67 -17.41 -5.77 -0.76
N VAL A 68 -18.10 -6.75 -1.33
CA VAL A 68 -17.83 -7.32 -2.65
C VAL A 68 -18.95 -6.94 -3.61
N PRO A 69 -18.67 -6.80 -4.92
CA PRO A 69 -19.70 -6.51 -5.90
C PRO A 69 -20.71 -7.66 -5.96
N LEU A 70 -21.99 -7.33 -6.15
CA LEU A 70 -23.06 -8.32 -6.27
C LEU A 70 -23.05 -9.04 -7.62
N SER A 71 -22.54 -8.38 -8.65
CA SER A 71 -22.35 -8.89 -10.01
C SER A 71 -21.27 -8.08 -10.74
N GLU A 72 -20.89 -8.50 -11.94
CA GLU A 72 -19.92 -7.75 -12.76
C GLU A 72 -20.40 -6.34 -13.13
N ASP A 73 -21.72 -6.13 -13.19
CA ASP A 73 -22.37 -4.86 -13.55
C ASP A 73 -22.90 -4.10 -12.31
N ASP A 74 -22.33 -4.35 -11.12
CA ASP A 74 -22.67 -3.61 -9.91
C ASP A 74 -22.16 -2.16 -9.98
N ASN A 75 -22.93 -1.32 -10.67
CA ASN A 75 -22.58 0.07 -10.98
C ASN A 75 -22.36 0.91 -9.72
N GLU A 76 -23.09 0.65 -8.63
CA GLU A 76 -22.90 1.37 -7.37
C GLU A 76 -21.56 1.01 -6.74
N TRP A 77 -21.24 -0.29 -6.68
CA TRP A 77 -19.94 -0.75 -6.20
C TRP A 77 -18.80 -0.18 -7.04
N LEU A 78 -18.90 -0.26 -8.37
CA LEU A 78 -17.88 0.23 -9.30
C LEU A 78 -17.65 1.75 -9.16
N GLN A 79 -18.72 2.54 -9.00
CA GLN A 79 -18.62 3.98 -8.80
C GLN A 79 -17.92 4.33 -7.48
N LEU A 80 -18.28 3.65 -6.39
CA LEU A 80 -17.69 3.89 -5.07
C LEU A 80 -16.24 3.41 -4.99
N ASP A 81 -15.92 2.28 -5.62
CA ASP A 81 -14.54 1.81 -5.74
C ASP A 81 -13.70 2.81 -6.53
N ALA A 82 -14.13 3.21 -7.74
CA ALA A 82 -13.42 4.20 -8.55
C ALA A 82 -13.26 5.56 -7.84
N PHE A 83 -14.27 5.97 -7.06
CA PHE A 83 -14.20 7.17 -6.23
C PHE A 83 -13.08 7.08 -5.18
N LEU A 84 -12.98 5.95 -4.48
CA LEU A 84 -11.89 5.71 -3.52
C LEU A 84 -10.53 5.63 -4.20
N GLN A 85 -10.43 5.02 -5.39
CA GLN A 85 -9.19 5.03 -6.18
C GLN A 85 -8.74 6.47 -6.45
N GLY A 86 -9.65 7.34 -6.90
CA GLY A 86 -9.36 8.75 -7.13
C GLY A 86 -8.88 9.48 -5.88
N TRP A 87 -9.49 9.21 -4.73
CA TRP A 87 -9.04 9.75 -3.44
C TRP A 87 -7.63 9.30 -3.05
N ILE A 88 -7.34 8.00 -3.17
CA ILE A 88 -5.99 7.46 -2.89
C ILE A 88 -4.97 8.17 -3.79
N LEU A 89 -5.17 8.11 -5.11
CA LEU A 89 -4.25 8.67 -6.10
C LEU A 89 -3.99 10.17 -5.91
N SER A 90 -5.00 10.94 -5.47
CA SER A 90 -4.84 12.38 -5.23
C SER A 90 -4.05 12.76 -3.97
N THR A 91 -3.79 11.80 -3.08
CA THR A 91 -3.10 12.00 -1.80
C THR A 91 -1.73 11.33 -1.72
N ILE A 92 -1.31 10.64 -2.79
CA ILE A 92 0.03 10.09 -2.95
C ILE A 92 0.83 10.92 -3.95
N SER A 93 2.15 10.86 -3.87
CA SER A 93 3.03 11.50 -4.87
C SER A 93 3.04 10.73 -6.19
N ASP A 94 3.35 11.43 -7.28
CA ASP A 94 3.50 10.86 -8.63
C ASP A 94 4.43 9.66 -8.64
N GLU A 95 5.55 9.71 -7.91
CA GLU A 95 6.49 8.58 -7.75
C GLU A 95 5.80 7.29 -7.25
N ILE A 96 4.84 7.38 -6.34
CA ILE A 96 4.11 6.21 -5.83
C ILE A 96 3.00 5.84 -6.82
N SER A 97 2.33 6.82 -7.39
CA SER A 97 1.28 6.61 -8.40
C SER A 97 1.81 5.81 -9.59
N ASP A 98 2.95 6.21 -10.17
CA ASP A 98 3.56 5.54 -11.33
C ASP A 98 3.93 4.08 -11.04
N LEU A 99 4.28 3.75 -9.79
CA LEU A 99 4.59 2.38 -9.38
C LEU A 99 3.35 1.49 -9.31
N VAL A 100 2.20 2.05 -8.90
CA VAL A 100 1.00 1.25 -8.58
C VAL A 100 -0.04 1.25 -9.69
N ILE A 101 -0.18 2.37 -10.42
CA ILE A 101 -1.33 2.66 -11.31
C ILE A 101 -1.57 1.59 -12.38
N SER A 102 -0.51 0.96 -12.89
CA SER A 102 -0.59 -0.07 -13.93
C SER A 102 -0.93 -1.46 -13.42
N SER A 103 -0.87 -1.68 -12.10
CA SER A 103 -0.87 -3.02 -11.48
C SER A 103 -2.14 -3.36 -10.70
N VAL A 104 -3.06 -2.40 -10.54
CA VAL A 104 -4.20 -2.51 -9.63
C VAL A 104 -5.47 -1.99 -10.28
N SER A 105 -6.57 -2.69 -10.06
CA SER A 105 -7.88 -2.37 -10.62
C SER A 105 -8.92 -1.93 -9.58
N THR A 106 -8.60 -2.02 -8.29
CA THR A 106 -9.53 -1.73 -7.19
C THR A 106 -8.88 -0.88 -6.10
N ALA A 107 -9.70 -0.19 -5.30
CA ALA A 107 -9.23 0.61 -4.17
C ALA A 107 -8.54 -0.25 -3.09
N SER A 108 -9.03 -1.46 -2.84
CA SER A 108 -8.40 -2.41 -1.92
C SER A 108 -7.00 -2.83 -2.40
N ALA A 109 -6.84 -3.11 -3.70
CA ALA A 109 -5.56 -3.47 -4.28
C ALA A 109 -4.56 -2.30 -4.20
N LEU A 110 -4.99 -1.08 -4.56
CA LEU A 110 -4.18 0.13 -4.36
C LEU A 110 -3.71 0.27 -2.91
N TRP A 111 -4.65 0.17 -1.96
CA TRP A 111 -4.36 0.30 -0.54
C TRP A 111 -3.33 -0.73 -0.07
N LYS A 112 -3.49 -1.99 -0.49
CA LYS A 112 -2.59 -3.09 -0.14
C LYS A 112 -1.17 -2.86 -0.69
N VAL A 113 -1.04 -2.56 -1.98
CA VAL A 113 0.28 -2.32 -2.58
C VAL A 113 1.00 -1.14 -1.91
N ILE A 114 0.28 -0.06 -1.61
CA ILE A 114 0.84 1.08 -0.88
C ILE A 114 1.24 0.66 0.54
N HIS A 115 0.42 -0.13 1.25
CA HIS A 115 0.77 -0.64 2.57
C HIS A 115 2.08 -1.45 2.53
N ASP A 116 2.19 -2.39 1.60
CA ASP A 116 3.33 -3.29 1.47
C ASP A 116 4.61 -2.52 1.11
N LEU A 117 4.52 -1.52 0.22
CA LEU A 117 5.65 -0.65 -0.16
C LEU A 117 6.32 0.07 1.03
N PHE A 118 5.53 0.44 2.04
CA PHE A 118 6.05 1.10 3.24
C PHE A 118 6.38 0.12 4.38
N HIS A 119 5.83 -1.10 4.35
CA HIS A 119 6.18 -2.15 5.30
C HIS A 119 7.50 -2.83 4.94
N ASP A 120 7.72 -3.14 3.66
CA ASP A 120 8.94 -3.80 3.16
C ASP A 120 10.19 -2.92 3.34
N ARG A 121 10.06 -1.60 3.13
CA ARG A 121 11.16 -0.64 3.35
C ARG A 121 11.54 -0.45 4.82
N GLN A 122 10.66 -0.80 5.76
CA GLN A 122 11.01 -0.80 7.19
C GLN A 122 12.02 -1.91 7.50
N GLN A 123 11.95 -3.04 6.78
CA GLN A 123 12.85 -4.18 6.93
C GLN A 123 14.24 -3.90 6.33
N GLU A 124 14.32 -3.25 5.17
CA GLU A 124 15.61 -2.90 4.52
C GLU A 124 16.44 -1.92 5.37
N ARG A 125 15.80 -0.88 5.94
CA ARG A 125 16.45 0.09 6.83
C ARG A 125 16.92 -0.51 8.16
N SER A 126 16.40 -1.68 8.55
CA SER A 126 16.87 -2.41 9.74
C SER A 126 18.15 -3.23 9.46
N CYS A 127 18.35 -3.65 8.21
CA CYS A 127 19.52 -4.44 7.80
C CYS A 127 20.76 -3.56 7.59
N ASP A 128 20.61 -2.37 7.03
CA ASP A 128 21.75 -1.48 6.72
C ASP A 128 22.40 -0.80 7.94
N ALA A 129 21.74 -0.81 9.10
CA ALA A 129 22.30 -0.25 10.34
C ALA A 129 23.42 -1.11 10.96
N THR A 130 23.69 -2.32 10.43
CA THR A 130 24.67 -3.26 11.02
C THR A 130 25.99 -3.32 10.26
N ARG A 131 26.13 -2.64 9.11
CA ARG A 131 27.41 -2.63 8.35
C ARG A 131 28.30 -1.45 8.71
N THR A 132 28.53 -1.23 10.00
CA THR A 132 29.60 -0.33 10.44
C THR A 132 30.95 -1.01 10.22
N ARG A 133 31.74 -0.37 9.35
CA ARG A 133 33.11 -0.68 8.93
C ARG A 133 33.99 -1.26 10.05
N VAL A 134 34.48 -2.48 9.87
CA VAL A 134 35.70 -2.93 10.56
C VAL A 134 36.88 -2.21 9.90
N PRO A 135 37.66 -1.37 10.62
CA PRO A 135 38.89 -0.85 10.07
C PRO A 135 39.90 -2.00 10.01
N HIS A 136 40.31 -2.39 8.80
CA HIS A 136 41.46 -3.27 8.62
C HIS A 136 42.71 -2.52 9.09
N HIS A 137 43.12 -2.75 10.34
CA HIS A 137 44.42 -2.35 10.85
C HIS A 137 45.48 -3.22 10.13
N ARG A 138 46.11 -2.65 9.10
CA ARG A 138 47.18 -3.29 8.34
C ARG A 138 48.44 -3.32 9.21
N GLN A 139 48.63 -4.40 9.97
CA GLN A 139 49.86 -4.66 10.71
C GLN A 139 50.98 -4.97 9.71
N ARG A 140 51.88 -3.99 9.47
CA ARG A 140 53.18 -4.25 8.83
C ARG A 140 54.02 -5.10 9.78
N GLN A 141 54.44 -6.28 9.35
CA GLN A 141 55.57 -6.98 9.96
C GLN A 141 56.79 -6.82 9.03
N HIS A 142 57.77 -6.04 9.49
CA HIS A 142 59.15 -6.19 9.08
C HIS A 142 59.74 -7.29 9.95
N HIS A 143 60.25 -8.39 9.39
CA HIS A 143 61.25 -9.23 10.05
C HIS A 143 62.29 -9.70 9.01
N HIS A 144 63.54 -9.39 9.34
CA HIS A 144 64.77 -9.76 8.66
C HIS A 144 65.10 -11.24 8.90
N GLY A 145 65.54 -11.93 7.83
CA GLY A 145 66.64 -12.92 7.82
C GLY A 145 66.55 -14.22 8.63
N GLY A 146 66.61 -15.37 7.94
CA GLY A 146 66.96 -16.65 8.55
C GLY A 146 66.68 -17.85 7.64
N LEU A 147 67.73 -18.44 7.09
CA LEU A 147 67.71 -19.56 6.13
C LEU A 147 67.65 -20.94 6.84
N LEU A 148 67.21 -21.96 6.10
CA LEU A 148 67.39 -23.42 6.27
C LEU A 148 66.31 -24.21 7.05
N SER A 149 65.52 -25.02 6.34
CA SER A 149 65.79 -26.47 6.15
C SER A 149 64.52 -27.33 6.04
N THR A 150 64.43 -28.02 4.89
CA THR A 150 63.99 -29.42 4.68
C THR A 150 62.60 -29.93 5.10
N SER A 151 61.91 -30.42 4.07
CA SER A 151 61.36 -31.78 3.92
C SER A 151 59.84 -31.92 3.87
N ALA A 152 59.42 -32.52 2.77
CA ALA A 152 58.07 -32.89 2.42
C ALA A 152 57.52 -34.03 3.29
N LYS A 153 56.18 -34.09 3.42
CA LYS A 153 55.38 -35.29 3.08
C LYS A 153 53.88 -35.00 3.14
N SER A 154 53.22 -35.49 2.10
CA SER A 154 51.79 -35.56 1.83
C SER A 154 51.02 -36.45 2.83
N CYS A 155 49.78 -36.10 3.17
CA CYS A 155 48.65 -37.05 3.13
C CYS A 155 47.28 -36.36 3.25
N ARG A 156 46.29 -36.97 2.58
CA ARG A 156 44.88 -36.55 2.43
C ARG A 156 43.98 -37.09 3.56
N LEU A 157 42.68 -36.78 3.44
CA LEU A 157 41.47 -37.19 4.18
C LEU A 157 41.11 -36.24 5.33
N ALA A 158 39.86 -35.82 5.59
CA ALA A 158 38.50 -36.11 5.12
C ALA A 158 37.66 -34.83 5.39
N GLY A 159 36.52 -34.47 4.78
CA GLY A 159 35.34 -35.25 4.41
C GLY A 159 34.26 -35.18 5.52
N ARG A 160 33.11 -34.54 5.21
CA ARG A 160 31.80 -34.48 5.94
C ARG A 160 31.69 -33.43 7.06
N CYS A 161 30.58 -32.72 7.27
CA CYS A 161 29.20 -32.80 6.76
C CYS A 161 28.72 -31.44 6.23
#